data_AF-A0A316Z8Z4-F1
#
_entry.id   AF-A0A316Z8Z4-F1
#
_cell.length_a   1.000
_cell.length_b   1.000
_cell.length_c   1.000
_cell.angle_alpha   90.00
_cell.angle_beta   90.00
_cell.angle_gamma   90.00
#
_symmetry.space_group_name_H-M   'P 1'
#
loop_
_entity.id
_entity.type
_entity.pdbx_description
1 polymer ?
#
loop_
_entity_poly.entity_id
_entity_poly.type
_entity_poly.pdbx_seq_one_letter_code
_entity_poly.pdbx_strand_id
1 'polypeptide(L)'
;MGGACLYGTGVDLLSLTRFASLLARSRASAAVSSPHARLGRSERLARRILCDEELADWQRLEARHDRVRWLACRWAAKEAAYKALSPPFQISWHDLMLRSASSGRPRLSLSASGTRGALGQFLPPGLRWHVSLSHDAGLVIAMVHLEQPGA
;
A
#
# COMPACT_ATOMS: atom_id res chain seq x y z
N MET A 1 0.68 5.63 -35.45
CA MET A 1 1.15 5.82 -34.06
C MET A 1 0.07 5.28 -33.16
N GLY A 2 0.31 4.17 -32.45
CA GLY A 2 -0.68 3.65 -31.50
C GLY A 2 -0.81 4.62 -30.33
N GLY A 3 -2.02 5.04 -29.98
CA GLY A 3 -2.26 5.81 -28.75
C GLY A 3 -2.00 4.95 -27.51
N ALA A 4 -1.68 5.58 -26.39
CA ALA A 4 -1.67 4.88 -25.10
C ALA A 4 -3.07 4.34 -24.77
N CYS A 5 -3.14 3.16 -24.18
CA CYS A 5 -4.39 2.48 -23.83
C CYS A 5 -4.50 2.29 -22.31
N LEU A 6 -5.71 2.43 -21.78
CA LEU A 6 -5.99 2.09 -20.38
C LEU A 6 -5.93 0.56 -20.24
N TYR A 7 -4.95 0.07 -19.49
CA TYR A 7 -4.78 -1.35 -19.17
C TYR A 7 -5.76 -1.80 -18.08
N GLY A 8 -5.99 -0.95 -17.08
CA GLY A 8 -6.89 -1.26 -15.98
C GLY A 8 -7.04 -0.11 -15.00
N THR A 9 -8.07 -0.17 -14.17
CA THR A 9 -8.34 0.83 -13.13
C THR A 9 -8.86 0.18 -11.86
N GLY A 10 -8.59 0.81 -10.73
CA GLY A 10 -9.10 0.38 -9.45
C GLY A 10 -9.26 1.54 -8.50
N VAL A 11 -10.25 1.42 -7.63
CA VAL A 11 -10.56 2.39 -6.58
C VAL A 11 -10.73 1.67 -5.25
N ASP A 12 -10.26 2.29 -4.17
CA ASP A 12 -10.50 1.80 -2.83
C ASP A 12 -10.83 2.95 -1.87
N LEU A 13 -11.76 2.71 -0.96
CA LEU A 13 -12.20 3.65 0.06
C LEU A 13 -12.11 2.98 1.43
N LEU A 14 -11.45 3.66 2.37
CA LEU A 14 -11.13 3.14 3.68
C LEU A 14 -11.53 4.12 4.78
N SER A 15 -12.23 3.64 5.81
CA SER A 15 -12.53 4.41 7.02
C SER A 15 -11.37 4.35 8.01
N LEU A 16 -10.79 5.51 8.34
CA LEU A 16 -9.72 5.61 9.34
C LEU A 16 -10.19 5.16 10.73
N THR A 17 -11.44 5.44 11.10
CA THR A 17 -12.00 4.99 12.39
C THR A 17 -12.07 3.47 12.49
N ARG A 18 -12.58 2.81 11.45
CA ARG A 18 -12.64 1.33 11.40
C ARG A 18 -11.25 0.72 11.31
N PHE A 19 -10.35 1.31 10.53
CA PHE A 19 -8.97 0.87 10.40
C PHE A 19 -8.20 1.01 11.73
N ALA A 20 -8.36 2.13 12.43
CA ALA A 20 -7.80 2.35 13.75
C ALA A 20 -8.33 1.32 14.77
N SER A 21 -9.63 1.01 14.72
CA SER A 21 -10.24 -0.01 15.58
C SER A 21 -9.69 -1.41 15.29
N LEU A 22 -9.45 -1.75 14.02
CA LEU A 22 -8.80 -2.99 13.63
C LEU A 22 -7.39 -3.11 14.23
N LEU A 23 -6.61 -2.02 14.19
CA LEU A 23 -5.26 -1.92 14.77
C LEU A 23 -5.28 -1.93 16.31
N ALA A 24 -6.29 -1.34 16.93
CA ALA A 24 -6.41 -1.16 18.38
C ALA A 24 -6.96 -2.37 19.13
N ARG A 25 -7.62 -3.33 18.45
CA ARG A 25 -8.15 -4.58 19.04
C ARG A 25 -7.01 -5.48 19.57
N SER A 26 -6.46 -5.09 20.70
CA SER A 26 -5.64 -5.91 21.59
C SER A 26 -6.60 -6.67 22.50
N ARG A 27 -6.48 -8.01 22.57
CA ARG A 27 -7.00 -8.70 23.76
C ARG A 27 -6.23 -8.11 24.93
N ALA A 28 -6.94 -7.46 25.84
CA ALA A 28 -6.37 -6.90 27.05
C ALA A 28 -5.44 -7.93 27.72
N SER A 29 -4.16 -7.65 27.73
CA SER A 29 -3.22 -8.04 28.78
C SER A 29 -1.91 -7.29 28.52
N ALA A 30 -1.82 -6.10 29.12
CA ALA A 30 -0.56 -5.45 29.35
C ALA A 30 0.06 -6.11 30.59
N ALA A 31 1.08 -6.94 30.40
CA ALA A 31 2.02 -7.26 31.45
C ALA A 31 3.37 -7.66 30.84
N VAL A 32 4.40 -6.97 31.32
CA VAL A 32 5.84 -7.27 31.20
C VAL A 32 6.49 -6.99 29.84
N SER A 33 7.28 -5.93 29.82
CA SER A 33 8.34 -5.67 28.85
C SER A 33 9.35 -6.82 28.87
N SER A 34 9.12 -7.80 28.00
CA SER A 34 10.06 -8.88 27.71
C SER A 34 10.82 -8.59 26.41
N PRO A 35 12.11 -8.96 26.28
CA PRO A 35 12.81 -8.93 24.98
C PRO A 35 12.15 -9.84 23.93
N HIS A 36 11.23 -10.72 24.33
CA HIS A 36 10.39 -11.57 23.47
C HIS A 36 8.92 -11.11 23.45
N ALA A 37 8.63 -9.86 23.83
CA ALA A 37 7.28 -9.31 23.80
C ALA A 37 6.69 -9.45 22.39
N ARG A 38 5.55 -10.15 22.30
CA ARG A 38 4.84 -10.32 21.03
C ARG A 38 4.54 -8.94 20.45
N LEU A 39 5.01 -8.69 19.22
CA LEU A 39 4.77 -7.44 18.49
C LEU A 39 3.30 -7.03 18.61
N GLY A 40 3.02 -5.74 18.84
CA GLY A 40 1.65 -5.23 18.87
C GLY A 40 0.87 -5.55 17.59
N ARG A 41 -0.47 -5.59 17.64
CA ARG A 41 -1.28 -5.92 16.45
C ARG A 41 -1.01 -4.96 15.29
N SER A 42 -0.79 -3.68 15.57
CA SER A 42 -0.45 -2.68 14.55
C SER A 42 0.85 -3.03 13.82
N GLU A 43 1.87 -3.43 14.55
CA GLU A 43 3.17 -3.86 14.04
C GLU A 43 3.04 -5.13 13.18
N ARG A 44 2.26 -6.12 13.64
CA ARG A 44 2.01 -7.34 12.85
C ARG A 44 1.27 -7.04 11.54
N LEU A 45 0.31 -6.13 11.58
CA LEU A 45 -0.42 -5.74 10.38
C LEU A 45 0.46 -4.92 9.43
N ALA A 46 1.27 -3.99 9.96
CA ALA A 46 2.25 -3.24 9.18
C ALA A 46 3.22 -4.19 8.46
N ARG A 47 3.80 -5.18 9.16
CA ARG A 47 4.66 -6.22 8.57
C ARG A 47 3.99 -7.13 7.54
N ARG A 48 2.65 -7.17 7.51
CA ARG A 48 1.91 -7.93 6.50
C ARG A 48 1.69 -7.11 5.23
N ILE A 49 1.51 -5.80 5.36
CA ILE A 49 1.10 -4.91 4.26
C ILE A 49 2.31 -4.24 3.61
N LEU A 50 3.28 -3.82 4.41
CA LEU A 50 4.37 -2.96 3.98
C LEU A 50 5.52 -3.80 3.44
N CYS A 51 6.09 -3.39 2.31
CA CYS A 51 7.39 -3.93 1.90
C CYS A 51 8.48 -3.44 2.87
N ASP A 52 9.67 -4.04 2.81
CA ASP A 52 10.75 -3.74 3.75
C ASP A 52 11.09 -2.24 3.80
N GLU A 53 11.08 -1.59 2.64
CA GLU A 53 11.40 -0.18 2.54
C GLU A 53 10.32 0.71 3.17
N GLU A 54 9.04 0.36 2.96
CA GLU A 54 7.91 1.05 3.59
C GLU A 54 7.87 0.82 5.10
N LEU A 55 8.20 -0.39 5.54
CA LEU A 55 8.22 -0.75 6.95
C LEU A 55 9.28 0.06 7.70
N ALA A 56 10.47 0.23 7.11
CA ALA A 56 11.53 1.07 7.67
C ALA A 56 11.08 2.53 7.83
N ASP A 57 10.40 3.09 6.82
CA ASP A 57 9.85 4.46 6.90
C ASP A 57 8.76 4.58 7.97
N TRP A 58 7.88 3.59 8.05
CA TRP A 58 6.78 3.57 9.02
C TRP A 58 7.27 3.46 10.47
N GLN A 59 8.35 2.71 10.72
CA GLN A 59 8.96 2.58 12.06
C GLN A 59 9.56 3.89 12.57
N ARG A 60 9.98 4.79 11.69
CA ARG A 60 10.50 6.12 12.05
C ARG A 60 9.42 7.12 12.43
N LEU A 61 8.14 6.84 12.15
CA LEU A 61 7.04 7.71 12.56
C LEU A 61 6.87 7.64 14.07
N GLU A 62 6.81 8.77 14.76
CA GLU A 62 6.68 8.79 16.22
C GLU A 62 5.21 8.74 16.67
N ALA A 63 4.37 9.58 16.05
CA ALA A 63 2.97 9.71 16.44
C ALA A 63 2.12 8.51 15.98
N ARG A 64 1.35 7.94 16.92
CA ARG A 64 0.42 6.83 16.63
C ARG A 64 -0.59 7.19 15.53
N HIS A 65 -1.15 8.41 15.57
CA HIS A 65 -2.10 8.87 14.57
C HIS A 65 -1.47 8.86 13.16
N ASP A 66 -0.23 9.32 13.04
CA ASP A 66 0.48 9.31 11.77
C ASP A 66 0.76 7.90 11.30
N ARG A 67 1.15 6.97 12.18
CA ARG A 67 1.31 5.55 11.83
C ARG A 67 0.03 4.92 11.30
N VAL A 68 -1.13 5.24 11.88
CA VAL A 68 -2.44 4.71 11.44
C VAL A 68 -2.79 5.26 10.05
N ARG A 69 -2.77 6.58 9.88
CA ARG A 69 -3.09 7.23 8.60
C ARG A 69 -2.10 6.81 7.50
N TRP A 70 -0.81 6.74 7.83
CA TRP A 70 0.22 6.35 6.89
C TRP A 70 -0.01 4.93 6.37
N LEU A 71 -0.30 3.97 7.27
CA LEU A 71 -0.61 2.59 6.89
C LEU A 71 -1.93 2.49 6.11
N ALA A 72 -2.94 3.28 6.48
CA ALA A 72 -4.23 3.34 5.78
C ALA A 72 -4.08 3.79 4.33
N CYS A 73 -3.23 4.78 4.04
CA CYS A 73 -2.94 5.20 2.66
C CYS A 73 -2.31 4.07 1.83
N ARG A 74 -1.43 3.25 2.42
CA ARG A 74 -0.78 2.12 1.71
C ARG A 74 -1.77 1.00 1.48
N TRP A 75 -2.64 0.73 2.46
CA TRP A 75 -3.74 -0.20 2.29
C TRP A 75 -4.60 0.18 1.08
N ALA A 76 -5.15 1.40 1.08
CA ALA A 76 -6.05 1.85 0.02
C ALA A 76 -5.35 1.86 -1.35
N ALA A 77 -4.12 2.37 -1.43
CA ALA A 77 -3.36 2.38 -2.68
C ALA A 77 -3.10 0.97 -3.24
N LYS A 78 -2.72 0.02 -2.38
CA LYS A 78 -2.41 -1.35 -2.81
C LYS A 78 -3.67 -2.15 -3.16
N GLU A 79 -4.79 -1.92 -2.47
CA GLU A 79 -6.09 -2.49 -2.86
C GLU A 79 -6.58 -1.92 -4.20
N ALA A 80 -6.47 -0.60 -4.41
CA ALA A 80 -6.80 0.01 -5.69
C ALA A 80 -5.90 -0.53 -6.82
N ALA A 81 -4.62 -0.76 -6.55
CA ALA A 81 -3.70 -1.38 -7.50
C ALA A 81 -4.03 -2.84 -7.81
N TYR A 82 -4.38 -3.61 -6.77
CA TYR A 82 -4.83 -4.99 -6.91
C TYR A 82 -6.04 -5.06 -7.85
N LYS A 83 -7.03 -4.19 -7.65
CA LYS A 83 -8.21 -4.10 -8.52
C LYS A 83 -7.86 -3.68 -9.95
N ALA A 84 -6.92 -2.74 -10.12
CA ALA A 84 -6.48 -2.30 -11.45
C ALA A 84 -5.76 -3.40 -12.24
N LEU A 85 -5.13 -4.35 -11.57
CA LEU A 85 -4.40 -5.47 -12.17
C LEU A 85 -5.20 -6.78 -12.26
N SER A 86 -6.41 -6.84 -11.71
CA SER A 86 -7.16 -8.08 -11.54
C SER A 86 -8.36 -8.19 -12.50
N PRO A 87 -8.62 -9.37 -13.09
CA PRO A 87 -7.71 -10.51 -13.32
C PRO A 87 -6.92 -10.29 -14.64
N PRO A 88 -5.58 -10.42 -14.62
CA PRO A 88 -4.94 -11.74 -14.61
C PRO A 88 -3.83 -11.97 -13.56
N PHE A 89 -3.48 -10.98 -12.72
CA PHE A 89 -2.33 -11.09 -11.82
C PHE A 89 -2.70 -11.43 -10.37
N GLN A 90 -1.92 -12.33 -9.76
CA GLN A 90 -1.89 -12.48 -8.30
C GLN A 90 -0.80 -11.58 -7.73
N ILE A 91 -1.17 -10.74 -6.76
CA ILE A 91 -0.29 -9.71 -6.20
C ILE A 91 -0.22 -9.90 -4.69
N SER A 92 1.00 -9.97 -4.17
CA SER A 92 1.25 -9.85 -2.74
C SER A 92 1.30 -8.38 -2.33
N TRP A 93 0.93 -8.10 -1.08
CA TRP A 93 1.13 -6.78 -0.46
C TRP A 93 2.55 -6.25 -0.60
N HIS A 94 3.54 -7.14 -0.46
CA HIS A 94 4.94 -6.77 -0.51
C HIS A 94 5.45 -6.53 -1.92
N ASP A 95 4.70 -6.92 -2.97
CA ASP A 95 5.13 -6.70 -4.35
C ASP A 95 5.00 -5.24 -4.76
N LEU A 96 4.16 -4.48 -4.07
CA LEU A 96 3.88 -3.08 -4.36
C LEU A 96 4.50 -2.18 -3.31
N MET A 97 4.86 -0.98 -3.75
CA MET A 97 5.46 0.05 -2.91
C MET A 97 4.87 1.42 -3.28
N LEU A 98 4.44 2.16 -2.27
CA LEU A 98 3.97 3.54 -2.40
C LEU A 98 4.99 4.51 -1.81
N ARG A 99 5.54 5.38 -2.66
CA ARG A 99 6.47 6.44 -2.25
C ARG A 99 5.90 7.83 -2.49
N SER A 100 6.39 8.80 -1.73
CA SER A 100 6.24 10.21 -2.08
C SER A 100 7.44 10.62 -2.93
N ALA A 101 7.20 11.23 -4.08
CA ALA A 101 8.26 11.89 -4.85
C ALA A 101 8.76 13.14 -4.10
N SER A 102 9.90 13.68 -4.50
CA SER A 102 10.42 14.96 -3.97
C SER A 102 9.43 16.13 -4.13
N SER A 103 8.55 16.06 -5.13
CA SER A 103 7.46 17.01 -5.35
C SER A 103 6.23 16.80 -4.47
N GLY A 104 6.24 15.80 -3.58
CA GLY A 104 5.10 15.41 -2.75
C GLY A 104 4.06 14.54 -3.47
N ARG A 105 4.21 14.29 -4.78
CA ARG A 105 3.29 13.45 -5.54
C ARG A 105 3.45 11.96 -5.17
N PRO A 106 2.35 11.22 -4.91
CA PRO A 106 2.44 9.79 -4.67
C PRO A 106 2.87 9.06 -5.95
N ARG A 107 3.71 8.03 -5.79
CA ARG A 107 4.14 7.12 -6.85
C ARG A 107 3.97 5.69 -6.36
N LEU A 108 3.25 4.91 -7.15
CA LEU A 108 3.08 3.48 -6.94
C LEU A 108 3.97 2.75 -7.94
N SER A 109 4.71 1.74 -7.46
CA SER A 109 5.56 0.91 -8.30
C SER A 109 5.68 -0.49 -7.70
N LEU A 110 6.37 -1.38 -8.41
CA LEU A 110 6.88 -2.60 -7.81
C LEU A 110 7.91 -2.25 -6.72
N SER A 111 7.91 -3.06 -5.65
CA SER A 111 9.00 -3.10 -4.68
C SER A 111 10.17 -3.92 -5.23
N ALA A 112 11.27 -3.99 -4.46
CA ALA A 112 12.36 -4.90 -4.78
C ALA A 112 11.89 -6.37 -4.84
N SER A 113 10.98 -6.78 -3.94
CA SER A 113 10.38 -8.11 -3.94
C SER A 113 9.52 -8.34 -5.17
N GLY A 114 8.62 -7.39 -5.48
CA GLY A 114 7.70 -7.51 -6.62
C GLY A 114 8.44 -7.56 -7.96
N THR A 115 9.53 -6.81 -8.08
CA THR A 115 10.37 -6.80 -9.29
C THR A 115 11.05 -8.15 -9.54
N ARG A 116 11.53 -8.82 -8.49
CA ARG A 116 12.18 -10.14 -8.60
C ARG A 116 11.18 -11.28 -8.69
N GLY A 117 9.98 -11.09 -8.15
CA GLY A 117 8.91 -12.08 -8.11
C GLY A 117 8.19 -12.25 -9.44
N ALA A 118 7.13 -13.07 -9.42
CA ALA A 118 6.32 -13.37 -10.60
C ALA A 118 5.70 -12.10 -11.21
N LEU A 119 5.27 -11.14 -10.37
CA LEU A 119 4.63 -9.92 -10.86
C LEU A 119 5.56 -9.12 -11.79
N GLY A 120 6.81 -8.89 -11.41
CA GLY A 120 7.79 -8.21 -12.27
C GLY A 120 8.14 -8.95 -13.56
N GLN A 121 7.99 -10.28 -13.58
CA GLN A 121 8.27 -11.10 -14.76
C GLN A 121 7.12 -11.10 -15.77
N PHE A 122 5.88 -11.06 -15.28
CA PHE A 122 4.69 -11.21 -16.12
C PHE A 122 3.96 -9.89 -16.42
N LEU A 123 4.32 -8.79 -15.75
CA LEU A 123 3.75 -7.49 -16.07
C LEU A 123 4.14 -7.05 -17.49
N PRO A 124 3.22 -6.43 -18.25
CA PRO A 124 3.53 -5.86 -19.54
C PRO A 124 4.71 -4.87 -19.46
N PRO A 125 5.70 -4.97 -20.35
CA PRO A 125 6.78 -4.01 -20.42
C PRO A 125 6.24 -2.60 -20.64
N GLY A 126 6.81 -1.64 -19.92
CA GLY A 126 6.47 -0.21 -20.07
C GLY A 126 5.16 0.22 -19.45
N LEU A 127 4.46 -0.66 -18.71
CA LEU A 127 3.21 -0.32 -18.03
C LEU A 127 3.43 0.86 -17.06
N ARG A 128 2.66 1.93 -17.24
CA ARG A 128 2.73 3.15 -16.43
C ARG A 128 1.68 3.09 -15.33
N TRP A 129 2.10 3.48 -14.12
CA TRP A 129 1.28 3.44 -12.92
C TRP A 129 0.94 4.86 -12.50
N HIS A 130 -0.34 5.19 -12.56
CA HIS A 130 -0.86 6.47 -12.08
C HIS A 130 -1.64 6.22 -10.80
N VAL A 131 -1.30 6.95 -9.75
CA VAL A 131 -1.98 6.85 -8.46
C VAL A 131 -2.37 8.24 -7.97
N SER A 132 -3.58 8.34 -7.46
CA SER A 132 -4.05 9.50 -6.71
C SER A 132 -4.55 9.05 -5.35
N LEU A 133 -4.23 9.83 -4.33
CA LEU A 133 -4.62 9.58 -2.94
C LEU A 133 -5.23 10.86 -2.38
N SER A 134 -6.35 10.70 -1.69
CA SER A 134 -6.91 11.76 -0.88
C SER A 134 -7.32 11.19 0.47
N HIS A 135 -7.26 12.02 1.50
CA HIS A 135 -7.80 11.69 2.79
C HIS A 135 -8.43 12.95 3.40
N ASP A 136 -9.66 12.82 3.86
CA ASP A 136 -10.38 13.88 4.55
C ASP A 136 -11.54 13.28 5.34
N ALA A 137 -12.02 13.99 6.36
CA ALA A 137 -13.20 13.61 7.16
C ALA A 137 -13.18 12.16 7.68
N GLY A 138 -11.99 11.64 8.02
CA GLY A 138 -11.84 10.26 8.52
C GLY A 138 -11.90 9.18 7.44
N LEU A 139 -11.82 9.55 6.16
CA LEU A 139 -11.76 8.64 5.01
C LEU A 139 -10.41 8.74 4.31
N VAL A 140 -10.00 7.66 3.68
CA VAL A 140 -8.90 7.60 2.72
C VAL A 140 -9.46 7.00 1.44
N ILE A 141 -9.22 7.64 0.31
CA ILE A 141 -9.53 7.13 -1.01
C ILE A 141 -8.26 7.03 -1.85
N ALA A 142 -8.15 5.92 -2.59
CA ALA A 142 -7.10 5.72 -3.58
C ALA A 142 -7.71 5.40 -4.93
N MET A 143 -7.16 5.97 -5.98
CA MET A 143 -7.46 5.63 -7.37
C MET A 143 -6.17 5.25 -8.08
N VAL A 144 -6.21 4.15 -8.82
CA VAL A 144 -5.10 3.67 -9.65
C VAL A 144 -5.58 3.51 -11.08
N HIS A 145 -4.75 3.98 -12.02
CA HIS A 145 -4.90 3.77 -13.45
C HIS A 145 -3.60 3.20 -13.99
N LEU A 146 -3.71 2.14 -14.77
CA LEU A 146 -2.59 1.51 -15.45
C LEU A 146 -2.71 1.82 -16.93
N GLU A 147 -1.65 2.36 -17.49
CA GLU A 147 -1.61 2.80 -18.88
C GLU A 147 -0.53 2.01 -19.62
N GLN A 148 -0.92 1.35 -20.70
CA GLN A 148 0.00 0.73 -21.64
C GLN A 148 0.36 1.75 -22.73
N PRO A 149 1.65 2.12 -22.89
CA PRO A 149 2.05 2.95 -24.02
C PRO A 149 1.71 2.26 -25.34
N GLY A 150 1.29 3.04 -26.33
CA GLY A 150 1.10 2.51 -27.68
C GLY A 150 2.43 2.06 -28.30
N ALA A 151 2.36 1.06 -29.17
CA ALA A 151 3.49 0.56 -29.95
C ALA A 151 3.94 1.57 -31.03
#